data_AF-A0A922YBA8-F1
#
_entry.id   AF-A0A922YBA8-F1
#
_cell.length_a   1.000
_cell.length_b   1.000
_cell.length_c   1.000
_cell.angle_alpha   90.00
_cell.angle_beta   90.00
_cell.angle_gamma   90.00
#
_symmetry.space_group_name_H-M   'P 1'
#
loop_
_entity.id
_entity.type
_entity.pdbx_description
1 polymer ?
#
loop_
_entity_poly.entity_id
_entity_poly.type
_entity_poly.pdbx_seq_one_letter_code
_entity_poly.pdbx_strand_id
1 'polypeptide(L)' 'MSGLVFLIPIALMMGAMGLAGFLWAVRSGQFDDPDGAAARILISPDEPLPDRKQVE' A
#
# COMPACT_ATOMS: atom_id res chain seq x y z
N MET A 1 -7.93 -38.26 1.28
CA MET A 1 -7.52 -37.31 0.22
C MET A 1 -6.56 -36.30 0.85
N SER A 2 -5.38 -36.08 0.25
CA SER A 2 -4.34 -35.23 0.83
C SER A 2 -4.76 -33.75 0.83
N GLY A 3 -4.59 -33.05 1.95
CA GLY A 3 -4.92 -31.63 2.09
C GLY A 3 -4.18 -30.71 1.10
N LEU A 4 -3.10 -31.21 0.48
CA LEU A 4 -2.35 -30.53 -0.57
C LEU A 4 -3.23 -30.10 -1.75
N VAL A 5 -4.30 -30.83 -2.06
CA VAL A 5 -5.25 -30.49 -3.13
C VAL A 5 -5.90 -29.12 -2.92
N PHE A 6 -6.11 -28.71 -1.67
CA PHE A 6 -6.68 -27.40 -1.34
C PHE A 6 -5.60 -26.36 -1.04
N LEU A 7 -4.53 -26.75 -0.36
CA LEU A 7 -3.44 -25.84 0.04
C LEU A 7 -2.69 -25.26 -1.17
N ILE A 8 -2.47 -26.04 -2.22
CA ILE A 8 -1.74 -25.58 -3.41
C ILE A 8 -2.51 -24.46 -4.14
N PRO A 9 -3.80 -24.61 -4.51
CA PRO A 9 -4.57 -23.53 -5.12
C PRO A 9 -4.65 -22.29 -4.23
N ILE A 10 -4.89 -22.45 -2.92
CA ILE A 10 -4.99 -21.32 -1.98
C ILE A 10 -3.68 -20.53 -1.95
N ALA A 11 -2.55 -21.22 -1.82
CA ALA A 11 -1.23 -20.58 -1.80
C ALA A 11 -0.95 -19.83 -3.12
N LEU A 12 -1.29 -20.41 -4.26
CA LEU A 12 -1.14 -19.76 -5.57
C LEU A 12 -2.01 -18.51 -5.69
N MET A 13 -3.28 -18.56 -5.24
CA MET A 13 -4.14 -17.37 -5.25
C MET A 13 -3.62 -16.27 -4.33
N MET A 14 -3.15 -16.63 -3.14
CA MET A 14 -2.57 -15.66 -2.21
C MET A 14 -1.32 -15.00 -2.81
N GLY A 15 -0.44 -15.78 -3.44
CA GLY A 15 0.72 -15.25 -4.14
C GLY A 15 0.35 -14.33 -5.31
N ALA A 16 -0.62 -14.73 -6.13
CA ALA A 16 -1.10 -13.93 -7.27
C ALA A 16 -1.75 -12.62 -6.81
N MET A 17 -2.54 -12.66 -5.73
CA MET A 17 -3.17 -11.47 -5.14
C MET A 17 -2.12 -10.50 -4.61
N GLY A 18 -1.09 -11.00 -3.92
CA GLY A 18 0.04 -10.18 -3.45
C GLY A 18 0.80 -9.54 -4.62
N LEU A 19 1.09 -10.31 -5.67
CA LEU A 19 1.76 -9.81 -6.87
C LEU A 19 0.92 -8.74 -7.59
N ALA A 20 -0.38 -8.97 -7.76
CA ALA A 20 -1.28 -8.00 -8.36
C ALA A 20 -1.35 -6.70 -7.55
N GLY A 21 -1.44 -6.79 -6.22
CA GLY A 21 -1.39 -5.62 -5.32
C GLY A 21 -0.07 -4.87 -5.43
N PHE A 22 1.06 -5.58 -5.47
CA PHE A 22 2.38 -4.97 -5.65
C PHE A 22 2.50 -4.22 -6.98
N LEU A 23 2.10 -4.84 -8.10
CA LEU A 23 2.13 -4.20 -9.42
C LEU A 23 1.20 -2.99 -9.48
N TRP A 24 0.03 -3.05 -8.83
CA TRP A 24 -0.87 -1.92 -8.71
C TRP A 24 -0.23 -0.76 -7.92
N ALA A 25 0.44 -1.04 -6.80
CA ALA A 25 1.11 -0.03 -5.98
C ALA A 25 2.25 0.68 -6.75
N VAL A 26 3.06 -0.08 -7.48
CA VAL A 26 4.11 0.47 -8.36
C VAL A 26 3.50 1.32 -9.45
N ARG A 27 2.45 0.85 -10.14
CA ARG A 27 1.80 1.61 -11.21
C ARG A 27 1.08 2.86 -10.70
N SER A 28 0.66 2.89 -9.45
CA SER A 28 -0.01 4.03 -8.83
C SER A 28 0.95 5.12 -8.33
N GLY A 29 2.27 4.94 -8.52
CA GLY A 29 3.28 5.92 -8.11
C GLY A 29 3.47 6.00 -6.59
N GLN A 30 3.03 5.00 -5.83
CA GLN A 30 3.10 5.01 -4.36
C GLN A 30 4.56 5.05 -3.84
N PHE A 31 5.52 4.66 -4.68
CA PHE A 31 6.95 4.61 -4.38
C PHE A 31 7.75 5.75 -5.03
N ASP A 32 7.09 6.76 -5.60
CA ASP A 32 7.77 7.84 -6.33
C ASP A 32 8.38 8.90 -5.39
N ASP A 33 7.90 9.01 -4.15
CA ASP A 33 8.42 9.97 -3.15
C ASP A 33 8.51 9.37 -1.71
N PRO A 34 9.31 8.31 -1.50
CA PRO A 34 9.54 7.77 -0.16
C PRO A 34 10.35 8.75 0.72
N ASP A 35 11.27 9.50 0.12
CA ASP A 35 12.16 10.42 0.83
C ASP A 35 11.43 11.69 1.29
N GLY A 36 10.54 12.26 0.47
CA GLY A 36 9.72 13.40 0.85
C GLY A 36 8.68 13.07 1.91
N ALA A 37 8.17 11.83 1.95
CA ALA A 37 7.32 11.37 3.04
C ALA A 37 8.09 11.33 4.38
N ALA A 38 9.33 10.82 4.37
CA ALA A 38 10.20 10.79 5.54
C ALA A 38 10.69 12.18 5.96
N ALA A 39 10.94 13.08 5.02
CA ALA A 39 11.31 14.46 5.35
C ALA A 39 10.15 15.21 6.01
N ARG A 40 8.91 15.01 5.54
CA ARG A 40 7.72 15.65 6.13
C ARG A 40 7.53 15.28 7.60
N ILE A 41 7.73 14.03 8.01
CA ILE A 41 7.53 13.65 9.43
C ILE A 41 8.47 14.37 10.40
N LEU A 42 9.64 14.83 9.93
CA LEU A 42 10.63 15.53 10.75
C LEU A 42 10.43 17.05 10.74
N ILE A 43 9.84 17.60 9.67
CA ILE A 43 9.75 19.04 9.42
C ILE A 43 8.32 19.55 9.62
N SER A 44 7.31 18.68 9.53
CA SER A 44 5.91 19.02 9.72
C SER A 44 5.71 19.55 11.15
N PRO A 45 5.25 20.80 11.31
CA PRO A 45 4.79 21.26 12.61
C PRO A 45 3.64 20.36 13.08
N ASP A 46 3.45 20.21 14.39
CA ASP A 46 2.28 19.55 15.00
C ASP A 46 1.01 20.41 14.77
N GLU A 47 0.68 20.63 13.50
CA GLU A 47 -0.53 21.31 13.08
C GLU A 47 -1.59 20.27 12.73
N PRO A 48 -2.80 20.39 13.30
CA PRO A 48 -3.92 19.57 12.89
C PRO A 48 -4.11 19.68 11.38
N LEU A 49 -4.34 18.54 10.70
CA LEU A 49 -4.70 18.54 9.29
C LEU A 49 -5.89 19.49 9.09
N PRO A 50 -5.83 20.43 8.13
CA PRO A 50 -6.92 21.37 7.91
C PRO A 50 -8.19 20.60 7.54
N ASP A 51 -9.32 21.00 8.14
CA ASP A 51 -10.61 20.37 7.85
C ASP A 51 -10.89 20.51 6.35
N ARG A 52 -11.15 19.37 5.69
CA ARG A 52 -11.39 19.26 4.24
C ARG A 52 -12.48 20.23 3.75
N LYS A 53 -13.33 20.72 4.65
CA LYS A 53 -14.39 21.70 4.41
C LYS A 53 -13.93 23.15 4.23
N GLN A 54 -12.64 23.46 4.46
CA GLN A 54 -12.11 24.84 4.36
C GLN A 54 -11.50 25.17 2.99
N VAL A 55 -11.47 24.22 2.06
CA VAL A 55 -10.85 24.37 0.73
C VAL A 55 -11.89 24.50 -0.40
N GLU A 56 -13.19 24.56 -0.06
CA GLU A 56 -14.28 24.90 -1.01
C GLU A 56 -14.61 26.40 -0.99
#